data_AF-A0AAD6LJF3-F1
#
_entry.id   AF-A0AAD6LJF3-F1
#
_cell.length_a   1.000
_cell.length_b   1.000
_cell.length_c   1.000
_cell.angle_alpha   90.00
_cell.angle_beta   90.00
_cell.angle_gamma   90.00
#
_symmetry.space_group_name_H-M   'P 1'
#
loop_
_entity.id
_entity.type
_entity.pdbx_description
1 polymer ?
#
loop_
_entity_poly.entity_id
_entity_poly.type
_entity_poly.pdbx_seq_one_letter_code
_entity_poly.pdbx_strand_id
1 'polypeptide(L)'
;MKKLCMTELLGSRTLDQFLPIRCEERNRFLKLVLKKAEAKEAVDVGGELMRLTNNIISRMLLRTRSSDNENEADENIFGAGTDTSSITVEWGLAELINHPIMMEKARQEVDSVVGRSRLVQESDIANLPYLQAMVK
;
A
#
# COMPACT_ATOMS: atom_id res chain seq x y z
N MET A 1 23.44 4.68 13.15
CA MET A 1 21.97 4.70 13.02
C MET A 1 21.46 4.04 11.75
N LYS A 2 21.85 4.45 10.52
CA LYS A 2 21.33 3.85 9.26
C LYS A 2 21.36 2.32 9.22
N LYS A 3 22.48 1.69 9.58
CA LYS A 3 22.62 0.22 9.59
C LYS A 3 21.65 -0.47 10.54
N LEU A 4 21.42 0.12 11.72
CA LEU A 4 20.50 -0.41 12.73
C LEU A 4 19.04 -0.31 12.25
N CYS A 5 18.65 0.81 11.62
CA CYS A 5 17.32 0.92 11.03
C CYS A 5 17.10 -0.10 9.90
N MET A 6 18.12 -0.34 9.07
CA MET A 6 18.00 -1.29 7.95
C MET A 6 17.97 -2.75 8.40
N THR A 7 18.62 -3.12 9.51
CA THR A 7 18.63 -4.52 9.99
C THR A 7 17.51 -4.82 10.98
N GLU A 8 17.21 -3.89 11.90
CA GLU A 8 16.26 -4.13 12.99
C GLU A 8 14.83 -3.68 12.63
N LEU A 9 14.70 -2.52 11.96
CA LEU A 9 13.39 -1.91 11.68
C LEU A 9 12.83 -2.36 10.33
N LEU A 10 13.66 -2.30 9.30
CA LEU A 10 13.31 -2.58 7.90
C LEU A 10 13.89 -3.91 7.39
N GLY A 11 14.43 -4.73 8.29
CA GLY A 11 14.95 -6.05 7.95
C GLY A 11 13.84 -6.98 7.48
N SER A 12 14.16 -7.89 6.56
CA SER A 12 13.19 -8.86 6.00
C SER A 12 12.42 -9.62 7.09
N ARG A 13 13.13 -10.08 8.13
CA ARG A 13 12.52 -10.79 9.26
C ARG A 13 11.48 -9.94 10.00
N THR A 14 11.76 -8.67 10.23
CA THR A 14 10.84 -7.73 10.90
C THR A 14 9.63 -7.45 10.00
N LEU A 15 9.87 -7.28 8.70
CA LEU A 15 8.80 -7.11 7.73
C LEU A 15 7.89 -8.35 7.64
N ASP A 16 8.44 -9.56 7.72
CA ASP A 16 7.66 -10.79 7.72
C ASP A 16 6.79 -10.92 8.99
N GLN A 17 7.33 -10.53 10.16
CA GLN A 17 6.56 -10.52 11.42
C GLN A 17 5.34 -9.62 11.35
N PHE A 18 5.44 -8.50 10.63
CA PHE A 18 4.36 -7.53 10.49
C PHE A 18 3.53 -7.69 9.20
N LEU A 19 3.76 -8.76 8.43
CA LEU A 19 2.94 -9.11 7.26
C LEU A 19 1.43 -9.13 7.57
N PRO A 20 0.94 -9.67 8.71
CA PRO A 20 -0.48 -9.65 9.03
C PRO A 20 -1.05 -8.23 9.15
N ILE A 21 -0.29 -7.31 9.74
CA ILE A 21 -0.69 -5.89 9.90
C ILE A 21 -0.80 -5.24 8.54
N ARG A 22 0.20 -5.41 7.66
CA ARG A 22 0.16 -4.87 6.30
C ARG A 22 -1.01 -5.44 5.50
N CYS A 23 -1.24 -6.74 5.58
CA CYS A 23 -2.36 -7.39 4.91
C CYS A 23 -3.70 -6.83 5.40
N GLU A 24 -3.85 -6.64 6.71
CA GLU A 24 -5.08 -6.09 7.30
C GLU A 24 -5.35 -4.66 6.83
N GLU A 25 -4.35 -3.77 6.93
CA GLU A 25 -4.52 -2.37 6.52
C GLU A 25 -4.73 -2.24 4.99
N ARG A 26 -4.01 -3.03 4.18
CA ARG A 26 -4.25 -3.10 2.73
C ARG A 26 -5.67 -3.54 2.41
N ASN A 27 -6.15 -4.61 3.06
CA ASN A 27 -7.51 -5.11 2.85
C ASN A 27 -8.56 -4.09 3.29
N ARG A 28 -8.29 -3.31 4.35
CA ARG A 28 -9.17 -2.22 4.80
C ARG A 28 -9.25 -1.10 3.76
N PHE A 29 -8.12 -0.69 3.20
CA PHE A 29 -8.06 0.28 2.10
C PHE A 29 -8.88 -0.20 0.89
N LEU A 30 -8.64 -1.43 0.42
CA LEU A 30 -9.37 -1.99 -0.72
C LEU A 30 -10.89 -2.07 -0.48
N LYS A 31 -11.32 -2.45 0.73
CA LYS A 31 -12.74 -2.45 1.11
C LYS A 31 -13.35 -1.04 1.10
N LEU A 32 -12.60 -0.02 1.55
CA LEU A 32 -13.03 1.37 1.51
C LEU A 32 -13.22 1.85 0.07
N VAL A 33 -12.25 1.57 -0.80
CA VAL A 33 -12.32 1.92 -2.23
C VAL A 33 -13.51 1.22 -2.89
N LEU A 34 -13.70 -0.07 -2.65
CA LEU A 34 -14.83 -0.82 -3.20
C LEU A 34 -16.19 -0.23 -2.76
N LYS A 35 -16.34 0.06 -1.46
CA LYS A 35 -17.57 0.66 -0.93
C LYS A 35 -17.85 2.04 -1.53
N LYS A 36 -16.84 2.90 -1.64
CA LYS A 36 -16.98 4.22 -2.28
C LYS A 36 -17.31 4.10 -3.76
N ALA A 37 -16.71 3.13 -4.47
CA ALA A 37 -17.02 2.86 -5.88
C ALA A 37 -18.48 2.39 -6.07
N GLU A 38 -18.98 1.49 -5.22
CA GLU A 38 -20.39 1.06 -5.23
C GLU A 38 -21.36 2.21 -4.96
N ALA A 39 -20.98 3.13 -4.07
CA ALA A 39 -21.72 4.36 -3.78
C ALA A 39 -21.56 5.45 -4.86
N LYS A 40 -20.68 5.25 -5.86
CA LYS A 40 -20.29 6.23 -6.88
C LYS A 40 -19.72 7.52 -6.30
N GLU A 41 -19.04 7.41 -5.17
CA GLU A 41 -18.35 8.52 -4.50
C GLU A 41 -16.92 8.64 -5.02
N ALA A 42 -16.42 9.87 -5.11
CA ALA A 42 -15.03 10.12 -5.41
C ALA A 42 -14.13 9.65 -4.25
N VAL A 43 -12.96 9.10 -4.58
CA VAL A 43 -11.95 8.67 -3.61
C VAL A 43 -10.75 9.59 -3.74
N ASP A 44 -10.39 10.26 -2.64
CA ASP A 44 -9.07 10.89 -2.50
C ASP A 44 -8.03 9.79 -2.25
N VAL A 45 -7.36 9.36 -3.33
CA VAL A 45 -6.40 8.26 -3.28
C VAL A 45 -5.16 8.65 -2.46
N GLY A 46 -4.67 9.89 -2.61
CA GLY A 46 -3.51 10.38 -1.88
C GLY A 46 -3.73 10.37 -0.37
N GLY A 47 -4.85 10.95 0.10
CA GLY A 47 -5.20 10.97 1.51
C GLY A 47 -5.41 9.57 2.11
N GLU A 48 -6.08 8.67 1.39
CA GLU A 48 -6.32 7.30 1.87
C GLU A 48 -5.05 6.43 1.87
N LEU A 49 -4.10 6.65 0.94
CA LEU A 49 -2.78 6.01 0.94
C LEU A 49 -1.88 6.51 2.07
N MET A 50 -1.94 7.80 2.37
CA MET A 50 -1.24 8.38 3.51
C MET A 50 -1.74 7.75 4.81
N ARG A 51 -3.07 7.65 4.95
CA ARG A 51 -3.70 6.97 6.09
C ARG A 51 -3.33 5.49 6.18
N LEU A 52 -3.30 4.77 5.06
CA LEU A 52 -2.85 3.37 5.00
C LEU A 52 -1.41 3.23 5.53
N THR A 53 -0.50 4.05 5.02
CA THR A 53 0.93 3.98 5.35
C THR A 53 1.17 4.36 6.81
N ASN A 54 0.51 5.42 7.30
CA ASN A 54 0.55 5.83 8.70
C ASN A 54 0.06 4.70 9.63
N ASN A 55 -1.08 4.08 9.34
CA ASN A 55 -1.58 2.98 10.16
C ASN A 55 -0.63 1.77 10.17
N ILE A 56 0.00 1.44 9.04
CA ILE A 56 1.00 0.36 8.98
C ILE A 56 2.16 0.70 9.91
N ILE A 57 2.75 1.89 9.77
CA ILE A 57 3.92 2.30 10.55
C ILE A 57 3.58 2.42 12.03
N SER A 58 2.49 3.11 12.39
CA SER A 58 2.04 3.26 13.79
C SER A 58 1.77 1.91 14.44
N ARG A 59 1.15 0.96 13.73
CA ARG A 59 0.89 -0.38 14.29
C ARG A 59 2.15 -1.23 14.42
N MET A 60 3.13 -1.06 13.53
CA MET A 60 4.42 -1.73 13.64
C MET A 60 5.28 -1.17 14.79
N LEU A 61 5.29 0.15 14.98
CA LEU A 61 6.18 0.83 15.93
C LEU A 61 5.58 1.05 17.31
N LEU A 62 4.31 1.46 17.35
CA LEU A 62 3.64 1.94 18.56
C LEU A 62 2.51 1.00 19.02
N ARG A 63 2.15 -0.01 18.20
CA ARG A 63 1.00 -0.92 18.40
C ARG A 63 -0.35 -0.22 18.46
N THR A 64 -0.42 1.04 18.06
CA THR A 64 -1.64 1.86 18.01
C THR A 64 -2.05 2.13 16.56
N ARG A 65 -3.32 2.46 16.34
CA ARG A 65 -3.79 3.01 15.06
C ARG A 65 -3.82 4.53 15.14
N SER A 66 -3.43 5.18 14.06
CA SER A 66 -3.47 6.64 13.92
C SER A 66 -4.90 7.18 13.84
N SER A 67 -5.92 6.29 13.69
CA SER A 67 -7.33 6.68 13.72
C SER A 67 -7.86 7.09 15.10
N ASP A 68 -7.05 6.94 16.15
CA ASP A 68 -7.55 7.03 17.52
C ASP A 68 -7.14 8.33 18.24
N ASN A 69 -6.27 9.16 17.65
CA ASN A 69 -6.01 10.55 18.07
C ASN A 69 -5.18 11.27 16.99
N GLU A 70 -5.71 12.35 16.43
CA GLU A 70 -4.96 13.30 15.58
C GLU A 70 -4.11 14.19 16.49
N ASN A 71 -2.90 13.78 16.83
CA ASN A 71 -1.91 14.67 17.45
C ASN A 71 -0.91 15.13 16.38
N GLU A 72 -0.61 16.44 16.31
CA GLU A 72 0.41 17.04 15.42
C GLU A 72 1.80 16.36 15.49
N ALA A 73 2.08 15.64 16.58
CA ALA A 73 3.31 14.88 16.74
C ALA A 73 3.38 13.63 15.83
N ASP A 74 2.24 13.02 15.49
CA ASP A 74 2.16 11.84 14.62
C ASP A 74 2.36 12.21 13.13
N GLU A 75 1.86 13.38 12.69
CA GLU A 75 2.12 13.90 11.34
C GLU A 75 3.62 14.18 11.11
N ASN A 76 4.33 14.70 12.11
CA ASN A 76 5.74 15.06 11.95
C ASN A 76 6.71 13.87 11.92
N ILE A 77 6.38 12.76 12.59
CA ILE A 77 7.27 11.58 12.62
C ILE A 77 7.06 10.68 11.39
N PHE A 78 5.84 10.60 10.87
CA PHE A 78 5.50 9.69 9.76
C PHE A 78 5.37 10.41 8.40
N GLY A 79 4.96 11.68 8.38
CA GLY A 79 4.65 12.46 7.17
C GLY A 79 5.76 12.46 6.12
N ALA A 80 7.02 12.67 6.52
CA ALA A 80 8.14 12.75 5.57
C ALA A 80 8.35 11.47 4.74
N GLY A 81 8.04 10.29 5.30
CA GLY A 81 8.16 9.01 4.60
C GLY A 81 6.87 8.57 3.89
N THR A 82 5.71 8.95 4.45
CA THR A 82 4.41 8.56 3.92
C THR A 82 3.98 9.40 2.73
N ASP A 83 4.33 10.68 2.71
CA ASP A 83 3.96 11.59 1.61
C ASP A 83 4.60 11.15 0.30
N THR A 84 5.91 10.88 0.32
CA THR A 84 6.65 10.41 -0.86
C THR A 84 6.13 9.08 -1.39
N SER A 85 5.81 8.13 -0.48
CA SER A 85 5.27 6.82 -0.84
C SER A 85 3.86 6.93 -1.43
N SER A 86 3.01 7.76 -0.83
CA SER A 86 1.61 7.96 -1.27
C SER A 86 1.56 8.64 -2.63
N ILE A 87 2.35 9.71 -2.82
CA ILE A 87 2.49 10.41 -4.10
C ILE A 87 2.94 9.44 -5.20
N THR A 88 3.95 8.60 -4.94
CA THR A 88 4.47 7.66 -5.94
C THR A 88 3.39 6.69 -6.42
N VAL A 89 2.62 6.12 -5.49
CA VAL A 89 1.54 5.18 -5.83
C VAL A 89 0.36 5.91 -6.49
N GLU A 90 0.02 7.11 -6.06
CA GLU A 90 -1.02 7.94 -6.65
C GLU A 90 -0.72 8.23 -8.13
N TRP A 91 0.49 8.68 -8.46
CA TRP A 91 0.91 8.89 -9.84
C TRP A 91 0.93 7.59 -10.64
N GLY A 92 1.41 6.49 -10.06
CA GLY A 92 1.38 5.18 -10.72
C GLY A 92 -0.03 4.72 -11.08
N LEU A 93 -1.01 4.95 -10.19
CA LEU A 93 -2.42 4.66 -10.44
C LEU A 93 -3.02 5.60 -11.49
N ALA A 94 -2.72 6.90 -11.43
CA ALA A 94 -3.17 7.87 -12.42
C ALA A 94 -2.65 7.52 -13.83
N GLU A 95 -1.38 7.16 -13.94
CA GLU A 95 -0.76 6.74 -15.21
C GLU A 95 -1.42 5.47 -15.76
N LEU A 96 -1.67 4.47 -14.91
CA LEU A 96 -2.37 3.25 -15.29
C LEU A 96 -3.78 3.53 -15.83
N ILE A 97 -4.55 4.39 -15.15
CA ILE A 97 -5.91 4.74 -15.55
C ILE A 97 -5.91 5.48 -16.90
N ASN A 98 -4.91 6.34 -17.13
CA ASN A 98 -4.77 7.09 -18.38
C ASN A 98 -4.24 6.25 -19.55
N HIS A 99 -3.72 5.04 -19.29
CA HIS A 99 -3.21 4.12 -20.31
C HIS A 99 -3.91 2.75 -20.28
N PRO A 100 -5.12 2.64 -20.87
CA PRO A 100 -5.95 1.42 -20.82
C PRO A 100 -5.27 0.15 -21.32
N ILE A 101 -4.39 0.26 -22.32
CA ILE A 101 -3.64 -0.88 -22.87
C ILE A 101 -2.65 -1.43 -21.84
N MET A 102 -1.97 -0.56 -21.09
CA MET A 102 -1.04 -0.97 -20.03
C MET A 102 -1.80 -1.58 -18.86
N MET A 103 -2.91 -0.94 -18.46
CA MET A 103 -3.79 -1.46 -17.41
C MET A 103 -4.33 -2.85 -17.74
N GLU A 104 -4.77 -3.08 -18.98
CA GLU A 104 -5.28 -4.39 -19.39
C GLU A 104 -4.19 -5.47 -19.37
N LYS A 105 -2.96 -5.15 -19.80
CA LYS A 105 -1.82 -6.08 -19.70
C LYS A 105 -1.49 -6.43 -18.26
N ALA A 106 -1.45 -5.42 -17.37
CA ALA A 106 -1.23 -5.64 -15.94
C ALA A 106 -2.33 -6.53 -15.33
N ARG A 107 -3.59 -6.28 -15.70
CA ARG A 107 -4.73 -7.08 -15.25
C ARG A 107 -4.67 -8.52 -15.76
N GLN A 108 -4.27 -8.74 -17.01
CA GLN A 108 -4.11 -10.08 -17.59
C GLN A 108 -3.01 -10.88 -16.89
N GLU A 109 -1.88 -10.25 -16.59
CA GLU A 109 -0.80 -10.91 -15.84
C GLU A 109 -1.30 -11.34 -14.45
N VAL A 110 -1.97 -10.44 -13.73
CA VAL A 110 -2.55 -10.75 -12.41
C VAL A 110 -3.59 -11.87 -12.49
N ASP A 111 -4.51 -11.79 -13.46
CA ASP A 111 -5.53 -12.82 -13.68
C ASP A 111 -4.90 -14.20 -14.01
N SER A 112 -3.78 -14.22 -14.74
CA SER A 112 -3.07 -15.45 -15.10
C SER A 112 -2.31 -16.09 -13.93
N VAL A 113 -1.75 -15.27 -13.03
CA VAL A 113 -0.87 -15.75 -11.94
C VAL A 113 -1.65 -16.01 -10.66
N VAL A 114 -2.55 -15.10 -10.31
CA VAL A 114 -3.31 -15.12 -9.06
C VAL A 114 -4.70 -15.72 -9.24
N GLY A 115 -5.30 -15.53 -10.44
CA GLY A 115 -6.69 -15.86 -10.69
C GLY A 115 -7.65 -14.83 -10.09
N ARG A 116 -8.96 -15.12 -10.18
CA ARG A 116 -10.04 -14.22 -9.71
C ARG A 116 -10.68 -14.62 -8.39
N SER A 117 -10.18 -15.66 -7.74
CA SER A 117 -10.77 -16.22 -6.51
C SER A 117 -10.27 -15.56 -5.22
N ARG A 118 -9.16 -14.84 -5.27
CA ARG A 118 -8.54 -14.19 -4.11
C ARG A 118 -7.81 -12.91 -4.49
N LEU A 119 -7.48 -12.10 -3.47
CA LEU A 119 -6.63 -10.93 -3.64
C LEU A 119 -5.14 -11.32 -3.79
N VAL A 120 -4.37 -10.43 -4.41
CA VAL A 120 -2.92 -10.52 -4.56
C VAL A 120 -2.23 -10.54 -3.18
N GLN A 121 -1.27 -11.43 -3.02
CA GLN A 121 -0.43 -11.55 -1.83
C GLN A 121 1.02 -11.16 -2.15
N GLU A 122 1.80 -10.84 -1.13
CA GLU A 122 3.21 -10.43 -1.30
C GLU A 122 4.06 -11.53 -1.96
N SER A 123 3.74 -12.81 -1.70
CA SER A 123 4.40 -13.96 -2.34
C SER A 123 4.16 -14.06 -3.85
N ASP A 124 3.08 -13.47 -4.35
CA ASP A 124 2.74 -13.51 -5.78
C ASP A 124 3.60 -12.54 -6.59
N ILE A 125 4.13 -11.49 -5.95
CA ILE A 125 4.87 -10.39 -6.61
C ILE A 125 6.05 -10.90 -7.43
N ALA A 126 6.74 -11.95 -6.96
CA ALA A 126 7.86 -12.55 -7.67
C ALA A 126 7.48 -13.11 -9.05
N ASN A 127 6.20 -13.46 -9.24
CA ASN A 127 5.65 -14.03 -10.48
C ASN A 127 4.91 -13.00 -11.34
N LEU A 128 5.00 -11.70 -11.02
CA LEU A 128 4.38 -10.60 -11.77
C LEU A 128 5.44 -9.71 -12.45
N PRO A 129 6.20 -10.24 -13.44
CA PRO A 129 7.33 -9.52 -14.03
C PRO A 129 6.93 -8.23 -14.77
N TYR A 130 5.76 -8.17 -15.41
CA TYR A 130 5.25 -6.96 -16.05
C TYR A 130 4.92 -5.90 -15.00
N LEU A 131 4.19 -6.26 -13.95
CA LEU A 131 3.90 -5.34 -12.85
C LEU A 131 5.20 -4.82 -12.19
N GLN A 132 6.20 -5.70 -11.99
CA GLN A 132 7.52 -5.28 -11.50
C GLN A 132 8.24 -4.32 -12.44
N ALA A 133 8.10 -4.51 -13.75
CA ALA A 133 8.71 -3.63 -14.75
C ALA A 133 8.03 -2.24 -14.80
N MET A 134 6.77 -2.13 -14.40
CA MET A 134 6.07 -0.84 -14.28
C MET A 134 6.50 -0.03 -13.06
N VAL A 135 6.95 -0.70 -12.00
CA VAL A 135 7.35 -0.06 -10.72
C VAL A 135 8.84 0.30 -10.71
N LYS A 136 9.65 -0.33 -11.57
CA LYS A 136 11.11 -0.10 -11.68
C LYS A 136 11.44 1.09 -12.58
#